data_AF-A0A7J5MXD0-F1
#
_entry.id   AF-A0A7J5MXD0-F1
#
_cell.length_a   1.000
_cell.length_b   1.000
_cell.length_c   1.000
_cell.angle_alpha   90.00
_cell.angle_beta   90.00
_cell.angle_gamma   90.00
#
_symmetry.space_group_name_H-M   'P 1'
#
loop_
_entity.id
_entity.type
_entity.pdbx_description
1 polymer ?
#
loop_
_entity_poly.entity_id
_entity_poly.type
_entity_poly.pdbx_seq_one_letter_code
_entity_poly.pdbx_strand_id
1 'polypeptide(L)' 'MKLYAIIGTISPGCGELIHLYGIYADRKAAEKRQAKVEAAGRRANEGELEEVGPGYVKIVEVDEGKSVDVYLGGYVE' A
#
# COMPACT_ATOMS: atom_id res chain seq x y z
N MET A 1 10.03 -9.90 -17.26
CA MET A 1 10.39 -8.62 -16.61
C MET A 1 9.98 -8.67 -15.15
N LYS A 2 10.81 -8.17 -14.21
CA LYS A 2 10.43 -8.10 -12.78
C LYS A 2 9.66 -6.80 -12.52
N LEU A 3 8.53 -6.92 -11.84
CA LEU A 3 7.73 -5.78 -11.37
C LEU A 3 7.72 -5.75 -9.84
N TYR A 4 7.48 -4.57 -9.27
CA TYR A 4 7.50 -4.30 -7.84
C TYR A 4 6.21 -3.57 -7.49
N ALA A 5 5.27 -4.26 -6.86
CA ALA A 5 4.02 -3.67 -6.39
C ALA A 5 4.19 -3.16 -4.96
N ILE A 6 3.70 -1.96 -4.67
CA ILE A 6 3.68 -1.40 -3.31
C ILE A 6 2.27 -1.56 -2.79
N ILE A 7 2.10 -2.41 -1.79
CA ILE A 7 0.82 -2.58 -1.13
C ILE A 7 0.93 -2.17 0.33
N GLY A 8 -0.15 -1.68 0.89
CA GLY A 8 -0.25 -1.46 2.32
C GLY A 8 -1.66 -1.56 2.83
N THR A 9 -1.84 -1.61 4.14
CA THR A 9 -3.16 -1.57 4.77
C THR A 9 -3.51 -0.14 5.13
N ILE A 10 -4.78 0.25 5.03
CA ILE A 10 -5.37 1.48 5.57
C ILE A 10 -6.50 1.03 6.48
N SER A 11 -6.60 1.58 7.69
CA SER A 11 -7.59 1.12 8.67
C SER A 11 -8.61 2.21 9.01
N PRO A 12 -9.58 2.54 8.13
CA PRO A 12 -10.77 3.30 8.51
C PRO A 12 -11.45 2.62 9.69
N GLY A 13 -12.10 3.36 10.59
CA GLY A 13 -12.70 2.84 11.83
C GLY A 13 -13.69 1.67 11.69
N CYS A 14 -14.02 1.28 10.46
CA CYS A 14 -14.86 0.14 10.12
C CYS A 14 -14.11 -1.11 9.60
N GLY A 15 -12.77 -1.11 9.48
CA GLY A 15 -12.01 -2.31 9.10
C GLY A 15 -10.65 -2.04 8.44
N GLU A 16 -9.88 -3.09 8.16
CA GLU A 16 -8.61 -2.98 7.44
C GLU A 16 -8.80 -3.17 5.93
N LEU A 17 -8.31 -2.22 5.13
CA LEU A 17 -8.35 -2.24 3.67
C LEU A 17 -6.94 -2.42 3.10
N ILE A 18 -6.75 -3.40 2.22
CA ILE A 18 -5.51 -3.52 1.45
C ILE A 18 -5.58 -2.54 0.26
N HIS A 19 -4.57 -1.70 0.13
CA HIS A 19 -4.43 -0.68 -0.90
C HIS A 19 -3.16 -0.89 -1.73
N LEU A 20 -3.27 -0.76 -3.05
CA LEU A 20 -2.16 -0.75 -3.98
C LEU A 20 -1.72 0.69 -4.28
N TYR A 21 -0.53 1.06 -3.82
CA TYR A 21 0.04 2.39 -3.99
C TYR A 21 0.77 2.60 -5.34
N GLY A 22 1.05 1.52 -6.07
CA GLY A 22 1.66 1.57 -7.40
C GLY A 22 2.44 0.31 -7.78
N ILE A 23 2.79 0.20 -9.07
CA ILE A 23 3.60 -0.87 -9.65
C ILE A 23 4.80 -0.25 -10.37
N TYR A 24 6.00 -0.80 -10.18
CA TYR A 24 7.26 -0.28 -10.69
C TYR A 24 8.08 -1.36 -11.38
N ALA A 25 8.79 -1.02 -12.46
CA ALA A 25 9.76 -1.92 -13.09
C ALA A 25 11.17 -1.84 -12.46
N ASP A 26 11.39 -0.85 -11.59
CA ASP A 26 12.65 -0.63 -10.87
C ASP A 26 12.41 -0.69 -9.35
N ARG A 27 13.22 -1.49 -8.66
CA ARG A 27 13.15 -1.66 -7.21
C ARG A 27 13.44 -0.37 -6.46
N LYS A 28 14.42 0.43 -6.91
CA LYS A 28 14.76 1.69 -6.23
C LYS A 28 13.63 2.70 -6.32
N ALA A 29 12.94 2.78 -7.46
CA ALA A 29 11.73 3.58 -7.60
C ALA A 29 10.63 3.13 -6.64
N ALA A 30 10.45 1.82 -6.45
CA ALA A 30 9.48 1.27 -5.50
C ALA A 30 9.84 1.63 -4.04
N GLU A 31 11.10 1.45 -3.63
CA GLU A 31 11.60 1.80 -2.29
C GLU A 31 11.43 3.30 -1.98
N LYS A 32 11.73 4.18 -2.95
CA LYS A 32 11.52 5.63 -2.82
C LYS A 32 10.04 5.97 -2.62
N ARG A 33 9.13 5.25 -3.28
CA ARG A 33 7.69 5.47 -3.10
C ARG A 33 7.20 4.91 -1.77
N GLN A 34 7.65 3.73 -1.35
CA GLN A 34 7.34 3.16 -0.02
C GLN A 34 7.65 4.17 1.09
N ALA A 35 8.86 4.72 1.11
CA ALA A 35 9.27 5.70 2.13
C ALA A 35 8.37 6.94 2.16
N LYS A 36 7.87 7.40 0.99
CA LYS A 36 6.91 8.52 0.90
C LYS A 36 5.54 8.15 1.45
N VAL A 37 5.05 6.93 1.18
CA VAL A 37 3.76 6.45 1.69
C VAL A 37 3.83 6.31 3.21
N GLU A 38 4.90 5.71 3.75
CA GLU A 38 5.11 5.59 5.19
C GLU A 38 5.23 6.96 5.87
N ALA A 39 5.95 7.92 5.27
CA ALA A 39 6.07 9.27 5.81
C ALA A 39 4.72 10.02 5.79
N ALA A 40 3.92 9.85 4.73
CA ALA A 40 2.57 10.40 4.67
C ALA A 40 1.67 9.78 5.76
N GLY A 41 1.81 8.48 5.99
CA GLY A 41 1.07 7.77 7.02
C GLY A 41 1.39 8.21 8.44
N ARG A 42 2.68 8.39 8.76
CA ARG A 42 3.09 8.94 10.06
C ARG A 42 2.50 10.33 10.31
N ARG A 43 2.50 11.20 9.29
CA ARG A 43 1.90 12.54 9.38
C ARG A 43 0.38 12.49 9.58
N ALA A 44 -0.32 11.56 8.94
CA ALA A 44 -1.76 11.39 9.13
C ALA A 44 -2.10 10.95 10.56
N ASN A 45 -1.30 10.04 11.14
CA ASN A 45 -1.45 9.60 12.53
C ASN A 45 -1.09 10.70 13.55
N GLU A 46 -0.18 11.61 13.21
CA GLU A 46 0.24 12.74 14.08
C GLU A 46 -0.74 13.93 14.05
N GLY A 47 -1.68 13.99 13.10
CA GLY A 47 -2.46 15.21 12.82
C GLY A 47 -3.94 15.02 12.47
N GLU A 48 -4.77 14.53 13.40
CA GLU A 48 -6.25 14.63 13.33
C GLU A 48 -7.00 13.67 12.36
N LEU A 49 -6.40 12.56 11.91
CA LEU A 49 -7.16 11.48 11.29
C LEU A 49 -6.97 10.22 12.13
N GLU A 50 -7.77 10.10 13.20
CA GLU A 50 -7.69 9.02 14.20
C GLU A 50 -7.74 7.61 13.58
N GLU A 51 -8.17 7.47 12.32
CA GLU A 51 -8.41 6.17 11.69
C GLU A 51 -8.09 6.12 10.18
N VAL A 52 -7.21 6.95 9.59
CA VAL A 52 -7.00 6.91 8.11
C VAL A 52 -5.53 6.69 7.69
N GLY A 53 -4.65 6.46 8.64
CA GLY A 53 -3.25 6.14 8.37
C GLY A 53 -3.05 4.74 7.78
N PRO A 54 -2.00 4.52 6.97
CA PRO A 54 -1.60 3.20 6.56
C PRO A 54 -1.00 2.42 7.74
N GLY A 55 -1.49 1.21 8.00
CA GLY A 55 -1.01 0.33 9.08
C GLY A 55 0.33 -0.35 8.76
N TYR A 56 0.49 -0.84 7.54
CA TYR A 56 1.72 -1.49 7.08
C TYR A 56 1.92 -1.27 5.57
N VAL A 57 3.16 -1.09 5.11
CA VAL A 57 3.50 -0.95 3.68
C VAL A 57 4.61 -1.94 3.32
N LYS A 58 4.48 -2.65 2.19
CA LYS A 58 5.51 -3.56 1.66
C LYS A 58 5.63 -3.49 0.15
N ILE A 59 6.81 -3.90 -0.33
CA ILE A 59 7.08 -4.16 -1.74
C ILE A 59 6.94 -5.66 -2.00
N VAL A 60 6.18 -6.01 -3.04
CA VAL A 60 5.98 -7.38 -3.51
C VAL A 60 6.59 -7.50 -4.90
N GLU A 61 7.50 -8.47 -5.10
CA GLU A 61 7.99 -8.81 -6.44
C GLU A 61 6.90 -9.55 -7.21
N VAL A 62 6.60 -9.08 -8.41
CA VAL A 62 5.60 -9.65 -9.32
C VAL A 62 6.34 -10.16 -10.54
N ASP A 63 6.28 -11.47 -10.75
CA ASP A 63 6.83 -12.11 -11.94
C ASP A 63 5.82 -12.05 -13.09
N GLU A 64 6.32 -11.91 -14.31
CA GLU A 64 5.53 -11.97 -15.54
C GLU A 64 4.77 -13.31 -15.62
N GLY A 65 3.46 -13.24 -15.87
CA GLY A 65 2.58 -14.41 -15.91
C GLY A 65 1.96 -14.82 -14.56
N LYS A 66 2.30 -14.15 -13.45
CA LYS A 66 1.57 -14.31 -12.18
C LYS A 66 0.49 -13.24 -12.06
N SER A 67 -0.77 -13.67 -12.06
CA SER A 67 -1.88 -12.84 -11.57
C SER A 67 -1.69 -12.61 -10.09
N VAL A 68 -1.57 -11.34 -9.69
CA VAL A 68 -1.63 -10.96 -8.27
C VAL A 68 -3.05 -10.50 -8.03
N ASP A 69 -3.83 -11.32 -7.34
CA ASP A 69 -5.14 -10.93 -6.84
C ASP A 69 -4.93 -9.88 -5.74
N VAL A 70 -4.91 -8.61 -6.15
CA VAL A 70 -5.00 -7.50 -5.21
C VAL A 70 -6.48 -7.40 -4.83
N TYR A 71 -6.83 -8.05 -3.73
CA TYR A 71 -8.11 -7.83 -3.06
C TYR A 71 -8.13 -6.38 -2.54
N LEU A 72 -8.59 -5.45 -3.37
CA LEU A 72 -9.01 -4.13 -2.95
C LEU A 72 -10.32 -4.35 -2.17
N GLY A 73 -10.22 -4.49 -0.85
CA GLY A 73 -11.35 -4.75 0.03
C GLY A 73 -12.51 -3.83 -0.32
N GLY A 74 -13.53 -4.40 -0.95
CA GLY A 74 -14.79 -3.72 -1.19
C GLY A 74 -15.56 -3.70 0.12
N TYR A 75 -16.04 -2.51 0.50
CA TYR A 75 -17.08 -2.37 1.50
C TYR A 75 -18.28 -3.20 1.04
N VAL A 76 -18.65 -4.21 1.83
CA VAL A 76 -19.91 -4.95 1.69
C VAL A 76 -20.80 -4.39 2.80
N GLU A 77 -21.89 -3.72 2.42
CA GLU A 77 -22.97 -3.33 3.34
C GLU A 77 -23.57 -4.55 4.05
#